data_AF-A0A3C1XU66-F1
#
_entry.id   AF-A0A3C1XU66-F1
#
_cell.length_a   1.000
_cell.length_b   1.000
_cell.length_c   1.000
_cell.angle_alpha   90.00
_cell.angle_beta   90.00
_cell.angle_gamma   90.00
#
_symmetry.space_group_name_H-M   'P 1'
#
loop_
_entity.id
_entity.type
_entity.pdbx_description
1 polymer ?
#
loop_
_entity_poly.entity_id
_entity_poly.type
_entity_poly.pdbx_seq_one_letter_code
_entity_poly.pdbx_strand_id
1 'polypeptide(L)' 'CLDWSERRSHLGGALGAALLDALLARGWISKDLDSRALRITAKGERQFPAFFGFAGDQPAAQRDAHAAA' A
#
# COMPACT_ATOMS: atom_id res chain seq x y z
N CYS A 1 -2.99 9.81 10.66
CA CYS A 1 -3.42 9.14 11.91
C CYS A 1 -2.21 8.36 12.42
N LEU A 2 -1.99 8.32 13.74
CA LEU A 2 -0.86 7.57 14.31
C LEU A 2 -1.26 6.10 14.37
N ASP A 3 -0.50 5.22 13.71
CA ASP A 3 -0.64 3.79 13.94
C ASP A 3 0.09 3.42 15.23
N TRP A 4 -0.63 2.88 16.20
CA TRP A 4 -0.04 2.51 17.50
C TRP A 4 0.77 1.21 17.43
N SER A 5 0.57 0.39 16.39
CA SER A 5 1.33 -0.87 16.20
C SER A 5 2.63 -0.63 15.43
N GLU A 6 2.59 0.13 14.34
CA GLU A 6 3.75 0.42 13.48
C GLU A 6 4.49 1.71 13.89
N ARG A 7 3.94 2.46 14.86
CA ARG A 7 4.46 3.74 15.39
C ARG A 7 4.73 4.76 14.28
N ARG A 8 3.87 4.78 13.25
CA ARG A 8 4.00 5.60 12.04
C ARG A 8 2.77 6.40 11.73
N SER A 9 2.98 7.52 11.07
CA SER A 9 1.89 8.26 10.46
C SER A 9 1.33 7.47 9.27
N HIS A 10 0.04 7.11 9.35
CA HIS A 10 -0.69 6.47 8.27
C HIS A 10 -1.82 7.37 7.75
N LEU A 11 -2.22 7.15 6.50
CA LEU A 11 -3.39 7.78 5.92
C LEU A 11 -4.64 7.08 6.46
N GLY A 12 -5.32 7.73 7.41
CA GLY A 12 -6.52 7.20 8.06
C GLY A 12 -7.76 8.07 7.83
N GLY A 13 -8.86 7.73 8.48
CA GLY A 13 -10.14 8.44 8.36
C GLY A 13 -10.83 8.23 7.02
N ALA A 14 -11.79 9.11 6.69
CA ALA A 14 -12.63 8.98 5.50
C ALA A 14 -11.82 8.94 4.18
N LEU A 15 -10.74 9.72 4.09
CA LEU A 15 -9.87 9.72 2.91
C LEU A 15 -9.13 8.39 2.75
N GLY A 16 -8.57 7.84 3.84
CA GLY A 16 -7.89 6.54 3.81
C GLY A 16 -8.84 5.41 3.40
N ALA A 17 -10.07 5.43 3.93
CA ALA A 17 -11.11 4.48 3.55
C ALA A 17 -11.50 4.60 2.07
N ALA A 18 -11.75 5.82 1.59
CA ALA A 18 -12.09 6.05 0.18
C ALA A 18 -10.97 5.64 -0.78
N LEU A 19 -9.70 5.84 -0.39
CA LEU A 19 -8.55 5.38 -1.17
C LEU A 19 -8.49 3.85 -1.22
N LEU A 20 -8.66 3.18 -0.08
CA LEU A 20 -8.69 1.72 0.00
C LEU A 20 -9.77 1.14 -0.93
N ASP A 21 -11.00 1.67 -0.84
CA ASP A 21 -12.13 1.23 -1.66
C ASP A 21 -11.86 1.45 -3.16
N ALA A 22 -11.31 2.60 -3.53
CA ALA A 22 -10.95 2.88 -4.92
C ALA A 22 -9.90 1.91 -5.47
N LEU A 23 -8.88 1.57 -4.67
CA LEU A 23 -7.82 0.65 -5.09
C LEU A 23 -8.33 -0.80 -5.20
N LEU A 24 -9.22 -1.22 -4.31
CA LEU A 24 -9.89 -2.52 -4.38
C LEU A 24 -10.82 -2.61 -5.60
N ALA A 25 -11.67 -1.59 -5.83
CA ALA A 25 -12.59 -1.55 -6.96
C ALA A 25 -11.88 -1.56 -8.31
N ARG A 26 -10.70 -0.93 -8.39
CA ARG A 26 -9.84 -0.97 -9.60
C ARG A 26 -9.12 -2.31 -9.77
N GLY A 27 -9.14 -3.17 -8.76
CA GLY A 27 -8.40 -4.42 -8.71
C GLY A 27 -6.89 -4.19 -8.70
N TRP A 28 -6.42 -3.10 -8.10
CA TRP A 28 -4.98 -2.83 -7.97
C TRP A 28 -4.39 -3.54 -6.75
N ILE A 29 -5.19 -3.69 -5.71
CA ILE A 29 -4.87 -4.44 -4.50
C ILE A 29 -5.97 -5.45 -4.19
N SER A 30 -5.64 -6.45 -3.37
CA SER A 30 -6.60 -7.42 -2.81
C SER A 30 -6.38 -7.57 -1.31
N LYS A 31 -7.45 -7.91 -0.58
CA LYS A 31 -7.36 -8.25 0.84
C LYS A 31 -6.80 -9.66 1.00
N ASP A 32 -5.92 -9.83 1.96
CA ASP A 32 -5.59 -11.15 2.50
C ASP A 32 -6.77 -11.63 3.37
N LEU A 33 -7.14 -12.90 3.26
CA LEU A 33 -8.33 -13.42 3.96
C LEU A 33 -8.02 -13.79 5.42
N ASP A 34 -6.76 -14.06 5.72
CA ASP A 34 -6.29 -14.54 7.02
C ASP A 34 -5.71 -13.40 7.87
N SER A 35 -5.60 -12.20 7.32
CA SER A 35 -4.98 -11.05 7.98
C SER A 35 -5.53 -9.70 7.51
N ARG A 36 -5.04 -8.61 8.13
CA ARG A 36 -5.35 -7.23 7.68
C ARG A 36 -4.40 -6.75 6.57
N ALA A 37 -3.57 -7.63 6.04
CA ALA A 37 -2.63 -7.28 4.98
C ALA A 37 -3.35 -7.07 3.65
N LEU A 38 -2.77 -6.21 2.82
CA LEU A 38 -3.19 -5.97 1.44
C LEU A 38 -2.08 -6.47 0.52
N ARG A 39 -2.46 -7.19 -0.53
CA ARG A 39 -1.55 -7.64 -1.57
C ARG A 39 -1.69 -6.75 -2.79
N ILE A 40 -0.57 -6.29 -3.33
CA ILE A 40 -0.56 -5.62 -4.63
C ILE A 40 -0.73 -6.69 -5.71
N THR A 41 -1.67 -6.47 -6.62
CA THR A 41 -1.88 -7.35 -7.77
C THR A 41 -0.91 -7.00 -8.90
N ALA A 42 -0.70 -7.90 -9.86
CA ALA A 42 0.07 -7.61 -11.07
C ALA A 42 -0.49 -6.43 -11.89
N LYS A 43 -1.80 -6.12 -11.75
CA LYS A 43 -2.38 -4.90 -12.33
C LYS A 43 -1.91 -3.67 -11.56
N GLY A 44 -1.95 -3.71 -10.23
CA GLY A 44 -1.48 -2.63 -9.36
C GLY A 44 -0.01 -2.28 -9.59
N GLU A 45 0.87 -3.28 -9.67
CA GLU A 45 2.32 -3.06 -9.91
C GLU A 45 2.60 -2.25 -11.19
N ARG A 46 1.82 -2.47 -12.24
CA ARG A 46 1.95 -1.73 -13.51
C ARG A 46 1.35 -0.33 -13.47
N GLN A 47 0.31 -0.13 -12.67
CA GLN A 47 -0.48 1.11 -12.67
C GLN A 47 0.00 2.12 -11.63
N PHE A 48 0.51 1.66 -10.48
CA PHE A 48 0.98 2.55 -9.42
C PHE A 48 2.07 3.52 -9.85
N PRO A 49 3.12 3.10 -10.59
CA PRO A 49 4.18 4.03 -11.00
C PRO A 49 3.62 5.15 -11.89
N ALA A 50 2.78 4.80 -12.86
CA ALA A 50 2.15 5.77 -13.75
C ALA A 50 1.18 6.71 -12.99
N PHE A 51 0.41 6.18 -12.05
CA PHE A 51 -0.59 6.95 -11.31
C PHE A 51 0.03 7.94 -10.32
N PHE A 52 1.11 7.54 -9.65
CA PHE A 52 1.81 8.38 -8.67
C PHE A 52 3.01 9.14 -9.24
N GLY A 53 3.31 8.98 -10.53
CA GLY A 53 4.41 9.68 -11.20
C GLY A 53 5.80 9.11 -10.86
N PHE A 54 5.89 7.85 -10.41
CA PHE A 54 7.18 7.18 -10.25
C PHE A 54 7.65 6.65 -11.61
N ALA A 55 8.62 7.35 -12.20
CA ALA A 55 9.33 6.87 -13.37
C ALA A 55 10.39 5.83 -12.95
N GLY A 56 10.01 4.55 -12.90
CA GLY A 56 10.85 3.39 -13.20
C GLY A 56 12.25 3.20 -12.58
N ASP A 57 12.67 3.98 -11.59
CA ASP A 57 13.96 3.78 -10.91
C ASP A 57 13.77 3.81 -9.40
N GLN A 58 13.37 2.67 -8.85
CA GLN A 58 13.67 2.30 -7.47
C GLN A 58 14.04 0.82 -7.47
N PRO A 59 15.30 0.45 -7.17
CA PRO A 59 15.68 -0.95 -7.06
C PRO A 59 14.88 -1.62 -5.93
N ALA A 60 14.61 -2.91 -6.11
CA ALA A 60 13.86 -3.78 -5.20
C ALA A 60 14.57 -4.06 -3.85
N ALA A 61 15.23 -3.05 -3.27
CA ALA A 61 16.01 -3.11 -2.05
C ALA A 61 15.47 -2.13 -1.00
N GLN A 62 14.19 -2.27 -0.66
CA GLN A 62 13.68 -1.87 0.66
C GLN A 62 12.81 -3.01 1.20
N ARG A 63 13.36 -4.23 1.21
CA ARG A 63 12.74 -5.39 1.87
C ARG A 63 13.23 -5.59 3.30
N ASP A 64 14.36 -5.00 3.70
CA ASP A 64 14.97 -5.21 5.01
C ASP A 64 15.34 -3.90 5.68
N ALA A 65 14.36 -3.21 6.26
CA ALA A 65 14.57 -2.27 7.37
C ALA A 65 13.19 -1.78 7.79
N HIS A 66 12.53 -2.53 8.69
CA HIS A 66 11.54 -2.08 9.68
C HIS A 66 10.87 -3.23 10.46
N ALA A 67 11.49 -4.41 10.52
CA ALA A 67 11.11 -5.51 11.43
C ALA A 67 11.95 -5.51 12.74
N ALA A 68 12.48 -4.36 13.15
CA ALA A 68 13.18 -4.21 14.42
C ALA A 68 12.93 -2.81 15.00
N ALA A 69 11.82 -2.66 15.74
CA ALA A 69 11.63 -1.68 16.80
C ALA A 69 10.37 -2.03 17.60
#